data_AF-A0AAX2M3L9-F1
#
_entry.id   AF-A0AAX2M3L9-F1
#
_cell.length_a   1.000
_cell.length_b   1.000
_cell.length_c   1.000
_cell.angle_alpha   90.00
_cell.angle_beta   90.00
_cell.angle_gamma   90.00
#
_symmetry.space_group_name_H-M   'P 1'
#
loop_
_entity.id
_entity.type
_entity.pdbx_description
1 polymer ?
#
loop_
_entity_poly.entity_id
_entity_poly.type
_entity_poly.pdbx_seq_one_letter_code
_entity_poly.pdbx_strand_id
1 'polypeptide(L)' 'MMATFAELTATVGRMEARLGQSENREVQTLLAHYRQLLPRFNQDLADPRDAALAASAALMLIQSVAQAKK' A
#
# COMPACT_ATOMS: atom_id res chain seq x y z
N MET A 1 0.80 19.86 8.43
CA MET A 1 1.95 19.14 9.00
C MET A 1 2.12 17.87 8.17
N MET A 2 3.24 17.69 7.48
CA MET A 2 3.46 16.49 6.66
C MET A 2 3.78 15.30 7.58
N ALA A 3 3.21 14.12 7.31
CA ALA A 3 3.50 12.91 8.06
C ALA A 3 4.98 12.53 7.95
N THR A 4 5.56 12.13 9.09
CA THR A 4 6.93 11.64 9.18
C THR A 4 7.08 10.29 8.49
N PHE A 5 8.31 9.92 8.11
CA PHE A 5 8.60 8.62 7.51
C PHE A 5 8.16 7.45 8.40
N ALA A 6 8.36 7.54 9.72
CA ALA A 6 7.94 6.52 10.66
C ALA A 6 6.40 6.34 10.68
N GLU A 7 5.65 7.44 10.66
CA GLU A 7 4.19 7.42 10.59
C GLU A 7 3.67 6.85 9.27
N LEU A 8 4.34 7.16 8.15
CA LEU A 8 4.03 6.61 6.83
C LEU A 8 4.24 5.10 6.81
N THR A 9 5.40 4.62 7.24
CA THR A 9 5.71 3.18 7.29
C THR A 9 4.75 2.43 8.22
N ALA A 10 4.44 3.00 9.39
CA ALA A 10 3.44 2.41 10.29
C ALA A 10 2.05 2.36 9.66
N THR A 11 1.67 3.37 8.88
CA THR A 11 0.38 3.41 8.17
C THR A 11 0.33 2.36 7.06
N VAL A 12 1.38 2.26 6.24
CA VAL A 12 1.52 1.22 5.21
C VAL A 12 1.37 -0.16 5.84
N GLY A 13 2.12 -0.47 6.91
CA GLY A 13 2.04 -1.77 7.58
C GLY A 13 0.65 -2.10 8.13
N ARG A 14 -0.06 -1.13 8.73
CA ARG A 14 -1.45 -1.32 9.18
C ARG A 14 -2.40 -1.61 8.01
N MET A 15 -2.23 -0.91 6.89
CA MET A 15 -3.07 -1.10 5.70
C MET A 15 -2.81 -2.45 5.04
N GLU A 16 -1.56 -2.86 4.90
CA GLU A 16 -1.16 -4.18 4.38
C GLU A 16 -1.74 -5.31 5.24
N ALA A 17 -1.61 -5.22 6.57
CA ALA A 17 -2.15 -6.24 7.48
C ALA A 17 -3.68 -6.35 7.34
N ARG A 18 -4.39 -5.22 7.32
CA ARG A 18 -5.84 -5.20 7.18
C ARG A 18 -6.31 -5.74 5.83
N LEU A 19 -5.69 -5.31 4.73
CA LEU A 19 -6.08 -5.75 3.39
C LEU A 19 -5.68 -7.21 3.14
N GLY A 20 -4.56 -7.66 3.71
CA GLY A 20 -4.10 -9.05 3.63
C GLY A 20 -5.07 -10.05 4.26
N GLN A 21 -5.90 -9.61 5.22
CA GLN A 21 -6.97 -10.41 5.82
C GLN A 21 -8.27 -10.43 5.00
N SER A 22 -8.34 -9.74 3.86
CA SER A 22 -9.54 -9.70 3.04
C SER A 22 -9.79 -11.04 2.34
N GLU A 23 -11.01 -11.58 2.42
CA GLU A 23 -11.42 -12.78 1.68
C GLU A 23 -11.74 -12.49 0.20
N ASN A 24 -11.71 -11.21 -0.21
CA ASN A 24 -11.99 -10.79 -1.57
C ASN A 24 -10.81 -11.15 -2.50
N ARG A 25 -11.05 -12.08 -3.44
CA ARG A 25 -10.05 -12.54 -4.42
C ARG A 25 -9.43 -11.42 -5.25
N GLU A 26 -10.20 -10.39 -5.58
CA GLU A 26 -9.72 -9.24 -6.35
C GLU A 26 -8.73 -8.41 -5.52
N VAL A 27 -9.04 -8.17 -4.25
CA VAL A 27 -8.13 -7.49 -3.31
C VAL A 27 -6.83 -8.29 -3.14
N GLN A 28 -6.92 -9.62 -3.02
CA GLN A 28 -5.73 -10.48 -2.95
C GLN A 28 -4.88 -10.42 -4.22
N THR A 29 -5.52 -10.36 -5.39
CA THR A 29 -4.82 -10.21 -6.68
C THR A 29 -4.11 -8.86 -6.78
N LEU A 30 -4.79 -7.78 -6.40
CA LEU A 30 -4.20 -6.45 -6.38
C LEU A 30 -3.04 -6.33 -5.37
N LEU A 31 -3.16 -6.97 -4.20
CA LEU A 31 -2.08 -7.03 -3.22
C LEU A 31 -0.85 -7.78 -3.75
N ALA A 32 -1.05 -8.85 -4.53
CA ALA A 32 0.05 -9.56 -5.17
C ALA A 32 0.80 -8.66 -6.17
N HIS A 33 0.08 -7.89 -7.00
CA HIS A 33 0.69 -6.90 -7.90
C HIS A 33 1.39 -5.78 -7.14
N TYR A 34 0.77 -5.26 -6.08
CA TYR A 34 1.39 -4.25 -5.22
C TYR A 34 2.74 -4.73 -4.65
N ARG A 35 2.83 -5.97 -4.16
CA ARG A 35 4.11 -6.55 -3.67
C ARG A 35 5.18 -6.64 -4.75
N GLN A 36 4.79 -6.89 -6.00
CA GLN A 36 5.70 -6.90 -7.14
C GLN A 36 6.18 -5.48 -7.53
N LEU A 37 5.42 -4.44 -7.20
CA LEU A 37 5.77 -3.04 -7.46
C LEU A 37 6.70 -2.44 -6.40
N LEU A 38 6.69 -2.95 -5.16
CA LEU A 38 7.53 -2.43 -4.07
C LEU A 38 9.03 -2.32 -4.42
N PRO A 39 9.67 -3.33 -5.04
CA PRO A 39 11.06 -3.19 -5.47
C PRO A 39 11.27 -2.08 -6.50
N ARG A 40 10.29 -1.84 -7.38
CA ARG A 40 10.35 -0.77 -8.38
C ARG A 40 10.23 0.60 -7.74
N PHE A 41 9.33 0.77 -6.77
CA PHE A 41 9.26 2.02 -6.00
C PHE A 41 10.58 2.34 -5.31
N ASN A 42 11.24 1.35 -4.73
CA ASN A 42 12.55 1.53 -4.09
C ASN A 42 13.70 1.79 -5.10
N GLN A 43 13.54 1.42 -6.36
CA GLN A 43 14.53 1.65 -7.43
C GLN A 43 14.32 3.00 -8.12
N ASP A 44 13.06 3.34 -8.38
CA ASP A 44 12.66 4.53 -9.15
C ASP A 44 12.58 5.79 -8.26
N LEU A 45 12.35 5.64 -6.95
CA LEU A 45 12.24 6.74 -6.00
C LEU A 45 13.47 6.77 -5.09
N ALA A 46 14.24 7.86 -5.20
CA ALA A 46 15.47 8.04 -4.44
C ALA A 46 15.23 8.32 -2.94
N ASP A 47 14.08 8.91 -2.58
CA ASP A 47 13.70 9.16 -1.18
C ASP A 47 12.84 8.00 -0.64
N PRO A 48 13.27 7.31 0.44
CA PRO A 48 12.47 6.29 1.12
C PRO A 48 11.07 6.77 1.51
N ARG A 49 10.92 8.06 1.78
CA ARG A 49 9.63 8.68 2.08
C ARG A 49 8.70 8.71 0.89
N ASP A 50 9.21 8.99 -0.30
CA ASP A 50 8.42 8.96 -1.53
C ASP A 50 7.98 7.54 -1.87
N ALA A 51 8.85 6.55 -1.64
CA ALA A 51 8.49 5.14 -1.76
C ALA A 51 7.37 4.74 -0.78
N ALA A 52 7.44 5.19 0.47
CA ALA A 52 6.38 4.95 1.46
C ALA A 52 5.07 5.67 1.08
N LEU A 53 5.13 6.88 0.50
CA LEU A 53 3.96 7.59 0.00
C LEU A 53 3.32 6.87 -1.19
N ALA A 54 4.11 6.43 -2.17
CA ALA A 54 3.63 5.66 -3.31
C ALA A 54 2.97 4.34 -2.86
N ALA A 55 3.59 3.64 -1.90
CA ALA A 55 3.01 2.44 -1.30
C ALA A 55 1.66 2.74 -0.62
N SER A 56 1.58 3.83 0.15
CA SER A 56 0.34 4.23 0.81
C SER A 56 -0.78 4.55 -0.18
N ALA A 57 -0.47 5.26 -1.28
CA ALA A 57 -1.43 5.58 -2.33
C ALA A 57 -1.93 4.33 -3.05
N ALA A 58 -1.04 3.39 -3.38
CA ALA A 58 -1.41 2.11 -3.97
C ALA A 58 -2.36 1.32 -3.04
N LEU A 59 -2.06 1.26 -1.74
CA LEU A 59 -2.93 0.58 -0.77
C LEU A 59 -4.28 1.29 -0.59
N MET A 60 -4.35 2.62 -0.73
CA MET A 60 -5.61 3.36 -0.70
C MET A 60 -6.52 2.99 -1.87
N LEU A 61 -5.95 2.80 -3.07
CA LEU A 61 -6.69 2.31 -4.23
C LEU A 61 -7.20 0.89 -4.02
N ILE A 62 -6.38 -0.01 -3.47
CA ILE A 62 -6.81 -1.38 -3.15
C ILE A 62 -7.94 -1.34 -2.09
N GLN A 63 -7.82 -0.45 -1.11
CA GLN A 63 -8.85 -0.25 -0.10
C GLN A 63 -10.16 0.25 -0.72
N SER A 64 -10.15 1.15 -1.71
CA SER A 64 -11.39 1.60 -2.36
C SER A 64 -12.08 0.45 -3.10
N VAL A 65 -11.33 -0.44 -3.74
CA VAL A 65 -11.87 -1.66 -4.36
C VAL A 65 -12.48 -2.60 -3.30
N ALA A 66 -11.81 -2.76 -2.17
CA ALA A 66 -12.33 -3.55 -1.05
C ALA A 66 -13.63 -3.00 -0.48
N GLN A 67 -13.80 -1.67 -0.48
CA GLN A 67 -14.99 -0.99 0.03
C GLN A 67 -16.15 -0.95 -0.97
N ALA A 68 -15.85 -0.89 -2.27
CA ALA A 68 -16.87 -0.86 -3.33
C ALA A 68 -17.70 -2.15 -3.45
N LYS A 69 -17.25 -3.24 -2.80
CA LYS A 69 -17.91 -4.56 -2.80
C LYS A 69 -18.55 -4.95 -1.46
N LYS A 70 -18.67 -4.01 -0.52
CA LYS A 70 -19.51 -4.16 0.68
C LYS A 70 -20.96 -3.80 0.35
#